data_AF-A0A060CLQ5-F1
#
_entry.id   AF-A0A060CLQ5-F1
#
_cell.length_a   1.000
_cell.length_b   1.000
_cell.length_c   1.000
_cell.angle_alpha   90.00
_cell.angle_beta   90.00
_cell.angle_gamma   90.00
#
_symmetry.space_group_name_H-M   'P 1'
#
loop_
_entity.id
_entity.type
_entity.pdbx_description
1 polymer ?
#
loop_
_entity_poly.entity_id
_entity_poly.type
_entity_poly.pdbx_seq_one_letter_code
_entity_poly.pdbx_strand_id
1 'polypeptide(L)'
;RLTGQHIDVRGGWHDATDYLQYTTTSANAIYQMMFAYQENPEAFGDAYDAAGLPGANGIPDIVDEIKWGLDWLNRMNPAPGELYNQIADDRDHAGMRLPNKDMVDYGYGPGKGRPVYFCSGTPQVRGKFMNATTGVASTAGKYASCFALGARILKITTRSLPQRLVPKP
;
A
#
# COMPACT_ATOMS: atom_id res chain seq x y z
N ARG A 1 1.23 -3.45 -22.66
CA ARG A 1 0.03 -4.27 -22.98
C ARG A 1 -0.43 -4.89 -21.67
N LEU A 2 -1.71 -4.75 -21.30
CA LEU A 2 -2.29 -5.48 -20.18
C LEU A 2 -2.26 -6.97 -20.54
N THR A 3 -1.44 -7.75 -19.86
CA THR A 3 -1.23 -9.18 -20.19
C THR A 3 -2.33 -10.09 -19.62
N GLY A 4 -3.30 -9.53 -18.89
CA GLY A 4 -4.31 -10.31 -18.17
C GLY A 4 -3.75 -11.11 -16.99
N GLN A 5 -2.49 -10.87 -16.62
CA GLN A 5 -1.86 -11.50 -15.47
C GLN A 5 -2.56 -11.05 -14.19
N HIS A 6 -2.96 -12.03 -13.37
CA HIS A 6 -3.47 -11.76 -12.04
C HIS A 6 -2.31 -11.47 -11.07
N ILE A 7 -2.37 -10.34 -10.39
CA ILE A 7 -1.37 -9.90 -9.42
C ILE A 7 -2.10 -9.76 -8.07
N ASP A 8 -1.65 -10.49 -7.05
CA ASP A 8 -2.25 -10.39 -5.71
C ASP A 8 -1.73 -9.14 -4.99
N VAL A 9 -2.51 -8.05 -5.08
CA VAL A 9 -2.26 -6.76 -4.43
C VAL A 9 -3.34 -6.40 -3.40
N ARG A 10 -3.97 -7.41 -2.79
CA ARG A 10 -5.04 -7.21 -1.78
C ARG A 10 -4.51 -6.55 -0.50
N GLY A 11 -5.39 -5.85 0.20
CA GLY A 11 -5.11 -5.15 1.45
C GLY A 11 -4.92 -3.65 1.24
N GLY A 12 -4.22 -3.00 2.17
CA GLY A 12 -3.94 -1.56 2.12
C GLY A 12 -5.18 -0.73 2.35
N TRP A 13 -5.13 0.54 1.96
CA TRP A 13 -6.23 1.47 2.15
C TRP A 13 -6.73 1.97 0.81
N HIS A 14 -8.03 2.27 0.76
CA HIS A 14 -8.52 3.24 -0.19
C HIS A 14 -7.89 4.60 0.13
N ASP A 15 -7.46 5.33 -0.90
CA ASP A 15 -6.69 6.57 -0.72
C ASP A 15 -7.53 7.68 -0.07
N ALA A 16 -8.81 7.74 -0.44
CA ALA A 16 -9.76 8.69 0.11
C ALA A 16 -11.19 8.09 0.11
N THR A 17 -12.15 8.81 -0.47
CA THR A 17 -13.55 8.39 -0.57
C THR A 17 -13.85 7.56 -1.82
N ASP A 18 -12.95 7.60 -2.80
CA ASP A 18 -12.85 6.63 -3.89
C ASP A 18 -12.18 5.35 -3.39
N TYR A 19 -12.06 4.33 -4.24
CA TYR A 19 -11.43 3.04 -3.90
C TYR A 19 -10.08 2.87 -4.60
N LEU A 20 -9.55 3.92 -5.21
CA LEU A 20 -8.19 3.95 -5.73
C LEU A 20 -7.20 3.71 -4.59
N GLN A 21 -6.09 3.07 -4.93
CA GLN A 21 -5.01 2.85 -3.97
C GLN A 21 -3.72 3.32 -4.62
N TYR A 22 -3.02 4.24 -3.96
CA TYR A 22 -1.78 4.81 -4.46
C TYR A 22 -0.62 4.47 -3.54
N THR A 23 0.48 4.00 -4.14
CA THR A 23 1.71 3.70 -3.41
C THR A 23 2.28 4.96 -2.78
N THR A 24 2.19 6.10 -3.48
CA THR A 24 2.81 7.36 -3.04
C THR A 24 2.25 7.87 -1.71
N THR A 25 0.93 7.86 -1.57
CA THR A 25 0.21 8.32 -0.37
C THR A 25 0.22 7.27 0.72
N SER A 26 -0.02 6.00 0.39
CA SER A 26 -0.01 4.89 1.36
C SER A 26 1.37 4.74 2.00
N ALA A 27 2.45 4.78 1.22
CA ALA A 27 3.81 4.73 1.77
C ALA A 27 4.14 5.95 2.63
N ASN A 28 3.61 7.13 2.28
CA ASN A 28 3.75 8.31 3.14
C ASN A 28 3.02 8.13 4.47
N ALA A 29 1.77 7.64 4.46
CA ALA A 29 1.01 7.36 5.68
C ALA A 29 1.72 6.33 6.57
N ILE A 30 2.20 5.23 5.99
CA ILE A 30 3.01 4.20 6.67
C ILE A 30 4.22 4.84 7.34
N TYR A 31 5.00 5.64 6.61
CA TYR A 31 6.19 6.28 7.15
C TYR A 31 5.87 7.25 8.29
N GLN A 32 4.81 8.06 8.16
CA GLN A 32 4.41 9.01 9.19
C GLN A 32 3.93 8.31 10.46
N MET A 33 3.16 7.21 10.35
CA MET A 33 2.76 6.41 11.51
C MET A 33 3.98 5.79 12.21
N MET A 34 4.92 5.24 11.43
CA MET A 34 6.17 4.70 11.96
C MET A 34 7.00 5.76 12.69
N PHE A 35 7.12 6.95 12.10
CA PHE A 35 7.83 8.07 12.72
C PHE A 35 7.14 8.51 14.01
N ALA A 36 5.81 8.68 14.00
CA ALA A 36 5.05 9.06 15.19
C ALA A 36 5.22 8.04 16.34
N TYR A 37 5.14 6.74 16.04
CA TYR A 37 5.35 5.68 17.02
C TYR A 37 6.78 5.65 17.57
N GLN A 38 7.80 5.91 16.75
CA GLN A 38 9.19 5.95 17.22
C GLN A 38 9.46 7.12 18.17
N GLU A 39 8.91 8.28 17.88
CA GLU A 39 9.13 9.47 18.69
C GLU A 39 8.32 9.44 19.99
N ASN A 40 7.12 8.83 19.99
CA ASN A 40 6.22 8.85 21.14
C ASN A 40 5.47 7.51 21.33
N PRO A 41 6.16 6.40 21.63
CA PRO A 41 5.54 5.08 21.69
C PRO A 41 4.45 4.97 22.77
N GLU A 42 4.62 5.67 23.91
CA GLU A 42 3.66 5.67 25.02
C GLU A 42 2.33 6.35 24.69
N ALA A 43 2.26 7.12 23.59
CA ALA A 43 1.01 7.72 23.13
C ALA A 43 0.05 6.72 22.47
N PHE A 44 0.51 5.49 22.19
CA PHE A 44 -0.24 4.48 21.44
C PHE A 44 -0.48 3.25 22.32
N GLY A 45 -1.76 3.01 22.64
CA GLY A 45 -2.20 1.84 23.41
C GLY A 45 -2.48 0.61 22.56
N ASP A 46 -2.98 -0.42 23.22
CA ASP A 46 -3.42 -1.71 22.66
C ASP A 46 -4.83 -1.97 23.17
N ALA A 47 -5.83 -1.69 22.34
CA ALA A 47 -7.24 -1.82 22.68
C ALA A 47 -8.02 -2.64 21.65
N TYR A 48 -7.47 -2.82 20.45
CA TYR A 48 -8.10 -3.51 19.34
C TYR A 48 -7.17 -4.62 18.81
N ASP A 49 -7.78 -5.60 18.13
CA ASP A 49 -7.01 -6.62 17.44
C ASP A 49 -6.51 -6.09 16.07
N ALA A 50 -5.75 -6.92 15.36
CA ALA A 50 -5.18 -6.53 14.07
C ALA A 50 -6.23 -6.34 12.95
N ALA A 51 -7.50 -6.66 13.21
CA ALA A 51 -8.63 -6.39 12.32
C ALA A 51 -9.40 -5.12 12.73
N GLY A 52 -8.95 -4.41 13.76
CA GLY A 52 -9.62 -3.24 14.32
C GLY A 52 -10.87 -3.57 15.14
N LEU A 53 -11.02 -4.83 15.57
CA LEU A 53 -12.14 -5.26 16.42
C LEU A 53 -11.78 -5.09 17.89
N PRO A 54 -12.76 -4.82 18.79
CA PRO A 54 -12.46 -4.65 20.21
C PRO A 54 -11.76 -5.85 20.83
N GLY A 55 -10.64 -5.60 21.53
CA GLY A 55 -9.87 -6.62 22.25
C GLY A 55 -8.37 -6.51 21.99
N ALA A 56 -7.59 -6.29 23.05
CA ALA A 56 -6.14 -6.19 22.97
C ALA A 56 -5.48 -7.48 22.48
N ASN A 57 -4.42 -7.35 21.68
CA ASN A 57 -3.66 -8.48 21.12
C ASN A 57 -2.17 -8.52 21.54
N GLY A 58 -1.75 -7.59 22.39
CA GLY A 58 -0.36 -7.45 22.85
C GLY A 58 0.51 -6.59 21.93
N ILE A 59 -0.06 -5.94 20.91
CA ILE A 59 0.62 -5.07 19.96
C ILE A 59 -0.08 -3.71 20.00
N PRO A 60 0.64 -2.57 20.09
CA PRO A 60 0.00 -1.27 20.01
C PRO A 60 -0.77 -1.12 18.70
N ASP A 61 -2.00 -0.60 18.74
CA ASP A 61 -2.92 -0.57 17.61
C ASP A 61 -2.31 0.10 16.36
N ILE A 62 -1.48 1.15 16.57
CA ILE A 62 -0.75 1.82 15.47
C ILE A 62 0.24 0.89 14.76
N VAL A 63 0.84 -0.05 15.48
CA VAL A 63 1.81 -1.00 14.92
C VAL A 63 1.10 -2.05 14.08
N ASP A 64 -0.11 -2.46 14.45
CA ASP A 64 -0.96 -3.30 13.60
C ASP A 64 -1.35 -2.56 12.31
N GLU A 65 -1.70 -1.28 12.40
CA GLU A 65 -2.04 -0.46 11.24
C GLU A 65 -0.82 -0.23 10.31
N ILE A 66 0.36 0.00 10.89
CA ILE A 66 1.64 0.04 10.15
C ILE A 66 1.87 -1.29 9.43
N LYS A 67 1.63 -2.41 10.10
CA LYS A 67 1.80 -3.75 9.52
C LYS A 67 0.81 -3.99 8.38
N TRP A 68 -0.45 -3.56 8.50
CA TRP A 68 -1.44 -3.64 7.43
C TRP A 68 -0.95 -2.94 6.15
N GLY A 69 -0.43 -1.72 6.30
CA GLY A 69 0.16 -0.97 5.20
C GLY A 69 1.42 -1.61 4.62
N LEU A 70 2.35 -2.07 5.47
CA LEU A 70 3.59 -2.71 5.02
C LEU A 70 3.34 -4.05 4.30
N ASP A 71 2.35 -4.83 4.74
CA ASP A 71 1.95 -6.07 4.08
C ASP A 71 1.38 -5.80 2.68
N TRP A 72 0.61 -4.73 2.51
CA TRP A 72 0.15 -4.28 1.19
C TRP A 72 1.31 -3.77 0.34
N LEU A 73 2.20 -2.96 0.91
CA LEU A 73 3.36 -2.42 0.21
C LEU A 73 4.28 -3.55 -0.28
N ASN A 74 4.47 -4.63 0.50
CA ASN A 74 5.22 -5.80 0.08
C ASN A 74 4.57 -6.55 -1.10
N ARG A 75 3.24 -6.57 -1.19
CA ARG A 75 2.52 -7.10 -2.37
C ARG A 75 2.66 -6.19 -3.60
N MET A 76 2.75 -4.88 -3.38
CA MET A 76 2.98 -3.88 -4.44
C MET A 76 4.45 -3.84 -4.95
N ASN A 77 5.36 -4.55 -4.29
CA ASN A 77 6.72 -4.82 -4.75
C ASN A 77 7.05 -6.32 -4.67
N PRO A 78 6.45 -7.18 -5.52
CA PRO A 78 6.53 -8.63 -5.34
C PRO A 78 7.90 -9.22 -5.66
N ALA A 79 8.66 -8.60 -6.57
CA ALA A 79 9.98 -9.05 -7.02
C ALA A 79 10.97 -7.88 -7.19
N PRO A 80 12.29 -8.15 -7.24
CA PRO A 80 13.30 -7.14 -7.55
C PRO A 80 13.00 -6.45 -8.89
N GLY A 81 13.07 -5.11 -8.92
CA GLY A 81 12.74 -4.32 -10.10
C GLY A 81 11.25 -4.22 -10.42
N GLU A 82 10.37 -4.88 -9.67
CA GLU A 82 8.93 -4.85 -9.90
C GLU A 82 8.22 -3.96 -8.89
N LEU A 83 7.84 -2.76 -9.32
CA LEU A 83 7.18 -1.75 -8.48
C LEU A 83 5.84 -1.35 -9.09
N TYR A 84 4.80 -1.37 -8.27
CA TYR A 84 3.49 -0.85 -8.65
C TYR A 84 3.24 0.52 -8.00
N ASN A 85 2.61 1.43 -8.75
CA ASN A 85 2.31 2.78 -8.31
C ASN A 85 0.85 2.99 -7.90
N GLN A 86 -0.07 2.21 -8.48
CA GLN A 86 -1.50 2.47 -8.39
C GLN A 86 -2.33 1.22 -8.70
N ILE A 87 -3.48 1.10 -8.03
CA ILE A 87 -4.56 0.15 -8.34
C ILE A 87 -5.79 0.95 -8.79
N ALA A 88 -6.44 0.49 -9.87
CA ALA A 88 -7.53 1.16 -10.58
C ALA A 88 -7.15 2.53 -11.16
N ASP A 89 -8.07 3.17 -11.89
CA ASP A 89 -7.90 4.49 -12.50
C ASP A 89 -9.21 5.28 -12.43
N ASP A 90 -9.28 6.41 -13.16
CA ASP A 90 -10.42 7.34 -13.14
C ASP A 90 -11.80 6.68 -13.34
N ARG A 91 -11.87 5.48 -13.92
CA ARG A 91 -13.11 4.69 -13.99
C ARG A 91 -13.69 4.34 -12.62
N ASP A 92 -12.87 4.33 -11.56
CA ASP A 92 -13.33 4.15 -10.19
C ASP A 92 -14.29 5.26 -9.73
N HIS A 93 -14.25 6.43 -10.38
CA HIS A 93 -15.16 7.55 -10.12
C HIS A 93 -16.54 7.38 -10.76
N ALA A 94 -17.00 6.15 -11.00
CA ALA A 94 -18.29 5.85 -11.63
C ALA A 94 -19.53 6.21 -10.77
N GLY A 95 -19.33 6.67 -9.52
CA GLY A 95 -20.39 7.13 -8.64
C GLY A 95 -20.29 6.57 -7.22
N MET A 96 -21.14 7.11 -6.33
CA MET A 96 -21.20 6.70 -4.93
C MET A 96 -21.72 5.27 -4.80
N ARG A 97 -20.97 4.41 -4.13
CA ARG A 97 -21.33 3.02 -3.87
C ARG A 97 -20.69 2.53 -2.57
N LEU A 98 -20.86 1.25 -2.26
CA LEU A 98 -20.08 0.56 -1.21
C LEU A 98 -18.96 -0.23 -1.88
N PRO A 99 -17.80 -0.44 -1.22
CA PRO A 99 -16.69 -1.17 -1.83
C PRO A 99 -17.07 -2.60 -2.24
N ASN A 100 -17.88 -3.27 -1.41
CA ASN A 100 -18.38 -4.63 -1.69
C ASN A 100 -19.51 -4.68 -2.74
N LYS A 101 -19.95 -3.53 -3.24
CA LYS A 101 -20.92 -3.39 -4.34
C LYS A 101 -20.30 -2.69 -5.54
N ASP A 102 -18.96 -2.59 -5.59
CA ASP A 102 -18.26 -2.00 -6.70
C ASP A 102 -18.32 -2.91 -7.93
N MET A 103 -19.12 -2.50 -8.92
CA MET A 103 -19.32 -3.21 -10.18
C MET A 103 -18.64 -2.52 -11.38
N VAL A 104 -17.70 -1.58 -11.14
CA VAL A 104 -16.96 -0.91 -12.23
C VAL A 104 -16.26 -1.96 -13.10
N ASP A 105 -16.42 -1.82 -14.41
CA ASP A 105 -15.78 -2.68 -15.39
C ASP A 105 -14.53 -1.99 -15.96
N TYR A 106 -13.36 -2.54 -15.62
CA TYR A 106 -12.08 -2.06 -16.13
C TYR A 106 -11.64 -2.74 -17.43
N GLY A 107 -12.54 -3.46 -18.11
CA GLY A 107 -12.28 -4.25 -19.31
C GLY A 107 -12.14 -5.75 -19.04
N TYR A 108 -12.52 -6.22 -17.86
CA TYR A 108 -12.45 -7.63 -17.44
C TYR A 108 -13.84 -8.21 -17.10
N GLY A 109 -14.89 -7.42 -17.25
CA GLY A 109 -16.25 -7.70 -16.81
C GLY A 109 -16.60 -6.98 -15.50
N PRO A 110 -17.89 -6.69 -15.24
CA PRO A 110 -18.32 -5.93 -14.07
C PRO A 110 -17.85 -6.55 -12.75
N GLY A 111 -17.10 -5.77 -11.95
CA GLY A 111 -16.60 -6.18 -10.63
C GLY A 111 -15.55 -7.30 -10.64
N LYS A 112 -14.96 -7.64 -11.81
CA LYS A 112 -14.05 -8.80 -11.95
C LYS A 112 -12.56 -8.50 -11.76
N GLY A 113 -12.17 -7.24 -11.61
CA GLY A 113 -10.77 -6.89 -11.35
C GLY A 113 -10.47 -5.43 -11.56
N ARG A 114 -9.35 -4.97 -11.00
CA ARG A 114 -8.86 -3.60 -11.06
C ARG A 114 -7.47 -3.62 -11.72
N PRO A 115 -7.15 -2.72 -12.67
CA PRO A 115 -5.83 -2.65 -13.28
C PRO A 115 -4.79 -2.26 -12.23
N VAL A 116 -3.58 -2.79 -12.37
CA VAL A 116 -2.43 -2.44 -11.53
C VAL A 116 -1.38 -1.79 -12.42
N TYR A 117 -0.91 -0.60 -12.03
CA TYR A 117 -0.01 0.21 -12.85
C TYR A 117 1.44 0.04 -12.40
N PHE A 118 2.23 -0.58 -13.26
CA PHE A 118 3.67 -0.77 -13.10
C PHE A 118 4.45 0.55 -13.27
N CYS A 119 5.49 0.75 -12.46
CA CYS A 119 6.45 1.84 -12.60
C CYS A 119 7.35 1.60 -13.83
N SER A 120 6.89 1.98 -15.01
CA SER A 120 7.54 1.67 -16.30
C SER A 120 8.91 2.32 -16.54
N GLY A 121 9.32 3.30 -15.74
CA GLY A 121 10.53 4.07 -16.03
C GLY A 121 10.39 5.04 -17.21
N THR A 122 9.18 5.22 -17.73
CA THR A 122 8.88 6.18 -18.80
C THR A 122 8.13 7.39 -18.23
N PRO A 123 8.31 8.59 -18.80
CA PRO A 123 7.46 9.73 -18.50
C PRO A 123 5.97 9.38 -18.60
N GLN A 124 5.21 9.73 -17.58
CA GLN A 124 3.75 9.58 -17.59
C GLN A 124 3.11 10.82 -18.21
N VAL A 125 2.06 10.61 -19.02
CA VAL A 125 1.37 11.68 -19.73
C VAL A 125 -0.04 11.83 -19.17
N ARG A 126 -0.42 13.06 -18.82
CA ARG A 126 -1.81 13.41 -18.49
C ARG A 126 -2.28 14.48 -19.47
N GLY A 127 -3.00 14.05 -20.51
CA GLY A 127 -3.43 14.94 -21.59
C GLY A 127 -2.23 15.45 -22.40
N LYS A 128 -2.04 16.77 -22.46
CA LYS A 128 -0.97 17.41 -23.25
C LYS A 128 0.35 17.58 -22.49
N PHE A 129 0.33 17.38 -21.17
CA PHE A 129 1.50 17.62 -20.32
C PHE A 129 2.22 16.31 -20.04
N MET A 130 3.52 16.30 -20.30
CA MET A 130 4.42 15.20 -20.02
C MET A 130 5.25 15.51 -18.79
N ASN A 131 5.35 14.55 -17.88
CA ASN A 131 6.17 14.71 -16.70
C ASN A 131 7.66 14.75 -17.09
N ALA A 132 8.45 15.63 -16.47
CA ALA A 132 9.90 15.65 -16.68
C ALA A 132 10.61 14.45 -16.01
N THR A 133 9.93 13.79 -15.07
CA THR A 133 10.45 12.65 -14.32
C THR A 133 9.81 11.34 -14.77
N THR A 134 10.52 10.24 -14.54
CA THR A 134 10.03 8.88 -14.81
C THR A 134 9.25 8.28 -13.63
N GLY A 135 9.19 8.99 -12.50
CA GLY A 135 8.48 8.58 -11.28
C GLY A 135 9.10 7.41 -10.48
N VAL A 136 10.03 6.65 -11.07
CA VAL A 136 10.59 5.42 -10.45
C VAL A 136 11.39 5.73 -9.19
N ALA A 137 12.30 6.71 -9.22
CA ALA A 137 13.19 6.98 -8.09
C ALA A 137 12.42 7.39 -6.82
N SER A 138 11.40 8.25 -6.95
CA SER A 138 10.55 8.67 -5.83
C SER A 138 9.77 7.50 -5.23
N THR A 139 9.25 6.63 -6.09
CA THR A 139 8.48 5.44 -5.68
C THR A 139 9.38 4.42 -5.00
N ALA A 140 10.52 4.08 -5.60
CA ALA A 140 11.52 3.19 -5.03
C ALA A 140 12.05 3.69 -3.68
N GLY A 141 12.30 5.00 -3.55
CA GLY A 141 12.72 5.61 -2.29
C GLY A 141 11.69 5.43 -1.18
N LYS A 142 10.39 5.49 -1.49
CA LYS A 142 9.29 5.24 -0.53
C LYS A 142 9.22 3.79 -0.09
N TYR A 143 9.36 2.84 -1.03
CA TYR A 143 9.48 1.42 -0.69
C TYR A 143 10.67 1.19 0.23
N ALA A 144 11.85 1.66 -0.15
CA ALA A 144 13.07 1.47 0.61
C ALA A 144 12.98 2.08 2.01
N SER A 145 12.47 3.31 2.15
CA SER A 145 12.34 3.97 3.45
C SER A 145 11.33 3.26 4.35
N CYS A 146 10.19 2.82 3.80
CA CYS A 146 9.17 2.11 4.56
C CYS A 146 9.66 0.74 5.02
N PHE A 147 10.27 -0.06 4.15
CA PHE A 147 10.78 -1.38 4.53
C PHE A 147 11.93 -1.30 5.52
N ALA A 148 12.87 -0.37 5.34
CA ALA A 148 13.98 -0.19 6.26
C ALA A 148 13.51 0.20 7.67
N LEU A 149 12.56 1.13 7.77
CA LEU A 149 12.04 1.57 9.06
C LEU A 149 11.09 0.53 9.68
N GLY A 150 10.24 -0.08 8.86
CA GLY A 150 9.31 -1.12 9.28
C GLY A 150 10.00 -2.35 9.84
N ALA A 151 11.13 -2.76 9.23
CA ALA A 151 11.94 -3.86 9.75
C ALA A 151 12.49 -3.56 11.16
N ARG A 152 12.79 -2.30 11.49
CA ARG A 152 13.24 -1.91 12.84
C ARG A 152 12.08 -1.95 13.83
N ILE A 153 10.94 -1.35 13.49
CA ILE A 153 9.77 -1.28 14.39
C ILE A 153 9.23 -2.68 14.68
N LEU A 154 8.99 -3.49 13.64
CA LEU A 154 8.36 -4.80 13.80
C LEU A 154 9.26 -5.81 14.52
N LYS A 155 10.59 -5.66 14.43
CA LYS A 155 11.53 -6.47 15.22
C LYS A 155 11.44 -6.18 16.72
N ILE A 156 11.10 -4.95 17.11
CA ILE A 156 11.00 -4.53 18.52
C ILE A 156 9.70 -5.07 19.13
N THR A 157 8.61 -5.06 18.37
CA THR A 157 7.28 -5.46 18.86
C THR A 157 6.97 -6.95 18.73
N THR A 158 7.61 -7.69 17.82
CA THR A 158 7.25 -9.10 17.57
C THR A 158 8.46 -10.04 17.68
N ARG A 159 8.54 -10.81 18.77
CA ARG A 159 9.54 -11.87 18.95
C ARG A 159 9.24 -13.14 18.12
N SER A 160 8.16 -13.18 17.32
CA SER A 160 7.65 -14.42 16.70
C SER A 160 6.96 -14.30 15.33
N LEU A 161 7.32 -13.33 14.47
CA LEU A 161 6.85 -13.32 13.07
C LEU A 161 7.92 -13.79 12.07
N PRO A 162 7.53 -14.51 10.99
CA PRO A 162 8.46 -14.98 9.97
C PRO A 162 9.10 -13.80 9.21
N GLN A 163 10.43 -13.87 9.06
CA GLN A 163 11.24 -12.92 8.28
C GLN A 163 10.69 -12.75 6.85
N ARG A 164 9.87 -11.73 6.61
CA ARG A 164 9.39 -11.38 5.25
C ARG A 164 9.60 -9.92 4.84
N LEU A 165 10.20 -9.11 5.70
CA LEU A 165 10.50 -7.69 5.43
C LEU A 165 11.99 -7.42 5.19
N VAL A 166 12.76 -8.47 4.88
CA VAL A 166 14.15 -8.33 4.44
C VAL A 166 14.14 -7.74 3.02
N PRO A 167 15.00 -6.77 2.68
CA PRO A 167 15.16 -6.32 1.31
C PRO A 167 15.32 -7.52 0.37
N LYS A 168 14.47 -7.60 -0.65
CA LYS A 168 14.54 -8.65 -1.67
C LYS A 168 15.86 -8.44 -2.43
N PRO A 169 16.71 -9.47 -2.56
CA PRO A 169 18.05 -9.35 -3.14
C PRO A 169 18.04 -8.87 -4.59
#